data_AF-M3GEP3-F1
#
_entry.id   AF-M3GEP3-F1
#
_cell.length_a   1.000
_cell.length_b   1.000
_cell.length_c   1.000
_cell.angle_alpha   90.00
_cell.angle_beta   90.00
_cell.angle_gamma   90.00
#
_symmetry.space_group_name_H-M   'P 1'
#
loop_
_entity.id
_entity.type
_entity.pdbx_description
1 polymer ?
#
loop_
_entity_poly.entity_id
_entity_poly.type
_entity_poly.pdbx_seq_one_letter_code
_entity_poly.pdbx_strand_id
1 'polypeptide(L)'
;MQVSESTTKAWEVMNNLSDKMAKEYNLSLELPPKSFKEMRAEFVEFEGAKRIVVRFPYDDRFANPMGIFQGGMLCTALDNTFGPLSYLAAKKPCVTTDLSTQF
;
A
#
# COMPACT_ATOMS: atom_id res chain seq x y z
N MET A 1 1.64 -14.79 -13.92
CA MET A 1 0.93 -13.57 -14.39
C MET A 1 1.99 -12.54 -14.75
N GLN A 2 1.96 -11.96 -15.96
CA GLN A 2 2.97 -10.98 -16.39
C GLN A 2 2.89 -9.73 -15.51
N VAL A 3 4.01 -9.32 -14.93
CA VAL A 3 4.13 -8.05 -14.20
C VAL A 3 3.96 -6.92 -15.21
N SER A 4 2.98 -6.05 -14.99
CA SER A 4 2.75 -4.91 -15.88
C SER A 4 3.89 -3.89 -15.76
N GLU A 5 4.16 -3.15 -16.84
CA GLU A 5 5.13 -2.04 -16.82
C GLU A 5 4.80 -1.00 -15.74
N SER A 6 3.50 -0.76 -15.49
CA SER A 6 3.02 0.12 -14.43
C SER A 6 3.42 -0.36 -13.03
N THR A 7 3.35 -1.67 -12.77
CA THR A 7 3.74 -2.29 -11.50
C THR A 7 5.25 -2.15 -11.25
N THR A 8 6.07 -2.39 -12.29
CA THR A 8 7.53 -2.27 -12.20
C THR A 8 7.95 -0.84 -11.88
N LYS A 9 7.35 0.14 -12.58
CA LYS A 9 7.60 1.56 -12.37
C LYS A 9 7.21 2.02 -10.95
N ALA A 10 6.11 1.50 -10.41
CA ALA A 10 5.67 1.83 -9.06
C ALA A 10 6.74 1.46 -8.02
N TRP A 11 7.25 0.22 -8.06
CA TRP A 11 8.25 -0.23 -7.10
C TRP A 11 9.59 0.47 -7.25
N GLU A 12 10.03 0.77 -8.47
CA GLU A 12 11.24 1.55 -8.70
C GLU A 12 11.15 2.92 -8.02
N VAL A 13 10.05 3.66 -8.25
CA VAL A 13 9.83 4.97 -7.64
C VAL A 13 9.74 4.88 -6.12
N MET A 14 9.00 3.88 -5.60
CA MET A 14 8.84 3.69 -4.16
C MET A 14 10.16 3.34 -3.46
N ASN A 15 10.99 2.49 -4.06
CA ASN A 15 12.30 2.12 -3.50
C ASN A 15 13.25 3.33 -3.49
N ASN A 16 13.33 4.07 -4.60
CA ASN A 16 14.14 5.29 -4.68
C ASN A 16 13.70 6.34 -3.66
N LEU A 17 12.38 6.51 -3.48
CA LEU A 17 11.83 7.43 -2.49
C LEU A 17 12.15 6.96 -1.06
N SER A 18 12.00 5.66 -0.79
CA SER A 18 12.32 5.05 0.51
C SER A 18 13.78 5.25 0.90
N ASP A 19 14.72 4.97 -0.01
CA ASP A 19 16.14 5.13 0.25
C ASP A 19 16.50 6.59 0.56
N LYS A 20 15.86 7.54 -0.14
CA LYS A 20 16.03 8.96 0.13
C LYS A 20 15.51 9.31 1.53
N MET A 21 14.30 8.88 1.88
CA MET A 21 13.69 9.17 3.18
C MET A 21 14.44 8.50 4.33
N ALA A 22 14.85 7.25 4.16
CA ALA A 22 15.64 6.50 5.14
C ALA A 22 16.94 7.24 5.49
N LYS A 23 17.63 7.78 4.48
CA LYS A 23 18.85 8.59 4.68
C LYS A 23 18.56 9.95 5.32
N GLU A 24 17.55 10.67 4.83
CA GLU A 24 17.23 12.03 5.27
C GLU A 24 16.74 12.06 6.73
N TYR A 25 15.90 11.10 7.12
CA TYR A 25 15.28 11.05 8.45
C TYR A 25 15.95 10.03 9.39
N ASN A 26 17.02 9.36 8.96
CA ASN A 26 17.72 8.31 9.70
C ASN A 26 16.76 7.18 10.18
N LEU A 27 15.95 6.67 9.25
CA LEU A 27 14.93 5.64 9.48
C LEU A 27 15.29 4.33 8.79
N SER A 28 14.82 3.22 9.35
CA SER A 28 14.79 1.93 8.65
C SER A 28 13.36 1.71 8.13
N LEU A 29 13.20 1.68 6.80
CA LEU A 29 11.92 1.49 6.13
C LEU A 29 11.91 0.14 5.40
N GLU A 30 10.90 -0.69 5.69
CA GLU A 30 10.65 -1.92 4.92
C GLU A 30 9.52 -1.67 3.91
N LEU A 31 9.86 -1.70 2.62
CA LEU A 31 8.89 -1.64 1.53
C LEU A 31 8.93 -2.91 0.66
N PRO A 32 7.77 -3.47 0.25
CA PRO A 32 6.45 -3.22 0.83
C PRO A 32 6.40 -3.58 2.33
N PRO A 33 5.49 -2.97 3.11
CA PRO A 33 5.26 -3.39 4.48
C PRO A 33 4.72 -4.83 4.52
N LYS A 34 4.96 -5.53 5.64
CA LYS A 34 4.55 -6.94 5.81
C LYS A 34 3.05 -7.15 5.62
N SER A 35 2.22 -6.19 6.03
CA SER A 35 0.76 -6.20 5.81
C SER A 35 0.39 -6.24 4.31
N PHE A 36 1.08 -5.46 3.49
CA PHE A 36 0.88 -5.42 2.03
C PHE A 36 1.26 -6.77 1.40
N LYS A 37 2.36 -7.39 1.86
CA LYS A 37 2.80 -8.73 1.44
C LYS A 37 1.79 -9.80 1.87
N GLU A 38 1.33 -9.76 3.12
CA GLU A 38 0.39 -10.74 3.70
C GLU A 38 -0.95 -10.76 2.95
N MET A 39 -1.43 -9.58 2.54
CA MET A 39 -2.65 -9.45 1.73
C MET A 39 -2.44 -9.71 0.24
N ARG A 40 -1.22 -10.14 -0.17
CA ARG A 40 -0.83 -10.37 -1.58
C ARG A 40 -1.23 -9.20 -2.48
N ALA A 41 -1.03 -7.98 -1.97
CA ALA A 41 -1.45 -6.78 -2.64
C ALA A 41 -0.53 -6.46 -3.82
N GLU A 42 -1.09 -5.88 -4.87
CA GLU A 42 -0.37 -5.58 -6.11
C GLU A 42 -0.78 -4.21 -6.67
N PHE A 43 0.19 -3.38 -7.04
CA PHE A 43 -0.08 -2.19 -7.87
C PHE A 43 -0.52 -2.62 -9.26
N VAL A 44 -1.68 -2.14 -9.70
CA VAL A 44 -2.23 -2.40 -11.04
C VAL A 44 -2.29 -1.14 -11.90
N GLU A 45 -2.38 0.05 -11.29
CA GLU A 45 -2.20 1.33 -11.97
C GLU A 45 -1.33 2.27 -11.11
N PHE A 46 -0.48 3.06 -11.76
CA PHE A 46 0.42 4.00 -11.10
C PHE A 46 0.66 5.27 -11.94
N GLU A 47 0.18 6.41 -11.43
CA GLU A 47 0.37 7.76 -12.00
C GLU A 47 1.12 8.66 -11.00
N GLY A 48 2.22 8.15 -10.44
CA GLY A 48 3.04 8.88 -9.46
C GLY A 48 2.25 9.28 -8.22
N ALA A 49 2.34 10.55 -7.82
CA ALA A 49 1.67 11.10 -6.64
C ALA A 49 0.18 11.44 -6.85
N LYS A 50 -0.35 11.27 -8.08
CA LYS A 50 -1.71 11.71 -8.41
C LYS A 50 -2.75 10.60 -8.20
N ARG A 51 -2.42 9.37 -8.58
CA ARG A 51 -3.33 8.23 -8.52
C ARG A 51 -2.55 6.92 -8.49
N ILE A 52 -2.99 6.01 -7.64
CA ILE A 52 -2.58 4.61 -7.65
C ILE A 52 -3.82 3.73 -7.56
N VAL A 53 -3.74 2.52 -8.09
CA VAL A 53 -4.75 1.48 -7.88
C VAL A 53 -4.03 0.23 -7.40
N VAL A 54 -4.50 -0.32 -6.29
CA VAL A 54 -3.97 -1.52 -5.67
C VAL A 54 -5.05 -2.59 -5.66
N ARG A 55 -4.68 -3.79 -6.11
CA ARG A 55 -5.54 -4.96 -6.06
C ARG A 55 -5.20 -5.79 -4.83
N PHE A 56 -6.23 -6.18 -4.10
CA PHE A 56 -6.14 -7.11 -2.98
C PHE A 56 -6.98 -8.34 -3.33
N PRO A 57 -6.36 -9.50 -3.65
CA PRO A 57 -7.12 -10.71 -3.94
C PRO A 57 -7.87 -11.18 -2.68
N TYR A 58 -9.07 -11.73 -2.87
CA TYR A 58 -9.81 -12.37 -1.78
C TYR A 58 -9.00 -13.55 -1.21
N ASP A 59 -8.95 -13.64 0.11
CA ASP A 59 -8.34 -14.73 0.85
C ASP A 59 -9.28 -15.10 2.00
N ASP A 60 -9.70 -16.36 2.06
CA ASP A 60 -10.66 -16.87 3.04
C ASP A 60 -10.17 -16.69 4.49
N ARG A 61 -8.84 -16.63 4.70
CA ARG A 61 -8.24 -16.33 6.00
C ARG A 61 -8.68 -14.97 6.56
N PHE A 62 -9.17 -14.07 5.71
CA PHE A 62 -9.61 -12.72 6.04
C PHE A 62 -11.13 -12.56 6.01
N ALA A 63 -11.88 -13.66 5.96
CA ALA A 63 -13.33 -13.63 6.06
C ALA A 63 -13.81 -13.38 7.50
N ASN A 64 -14.96 -12.74 7.63
CA ASN A 64 -15.71 -12.64 8.88
C ASN A 64 -16.57 -13.90 9.10
N PRO A 65 -17.29 -14.02 10.23
CA PRO A 65 -18.15 -15.19 10.49
C PRO A 65 -19.25 -15.46 9.46
N MET A 66 -19.58 -14.49 8.59
CA MET A 66 -20.54 -14.64 7.50
C MET A 66 -19.89 -15.13 6.20
N GLY A 67 -18.58 -15.39 6.18
CA GLY A 67 -17.84 -15.81 4.98
C GLY A 67 -17.58 -14.68 3.97
N ILE A 68 -17.71 -13.42 4.41
CA ILE A 68 -17.45 -12.23 3.59
C ILE A 68 -16.17 -11.56 4.09
N PHE A 69 -15.44 -10.87 3.22
CA PHE A 69 -14.22 -10.16 3.59
C PHE A 69 -14.43 -9.24 4.81
N GLN A 70 -13.62 -9.44 5.85
CA GLN A 70 -13.80 -8.77 7.15
C GLN A 70 -13.60 -7.25 7.02
N GLY A 71 -14.49 -6.46 7.63
CA GLY A 71 -14.45 -5.00 7.58
C GLY A 71 -13.10 -4.40 8.01
N GLY A 72 -12.48 -4.93 9.08
CA GLY A 72 -11.12 -4.50 9.48
C GLY A 72 -10.04 -4.80 8.44
N MET A 73 -10.21 -5.85 7.64
CA MET A 73 -9.31 -6.18 6.54
C MET A 73 -9.55 -5.25 5.33
N LEU A 74 -10.79 -4.80 5.11
CA LEU A 74 -11.06 -3.69 4.17
C LEU A 74 -10.36 -2.39 4.61
N CYS A 75 -10.42 -2.04 5.89
CA CYS A 75 -9.67 -0.89 6.43
C CYS A 75 -8.17 -1.04 6.19
N THR A 76 -7.63 -2.24 6.40
CA THR A 76 -6.20 -2.53 6.17
C THR A 76 -5.83 -2.38 4.70
N ALA A 77 -6.69 -2.83 3.77
CA ALA A 77 -6.48 -2.63 2.33
C ALA A 77 -6.50 -1.14 1.94
N LEU A 78 -7.41 -0.36 2.54
CA LEU A 78 -7.47 1.09 2.34
C LEU A 78 -6.20 1.77 2.83
N ASP A 79 -5.73 1.46 4.04
CA ASP A 79 -4.51 2.06 4.61
C ASP A 79 -3.25 1.64 3.82
N ASN A 80 -3.15 0.36 3.43
CA ASN A 80 -2.10 -0.15 2.55
C ASN A 80 -2.11 0.50 1.15
N THR A 81 -3.22 1.10 0.75
CA THR A 81 -3.32 1.89 -0.49
C THR A 81 -2.93 3.35 -0.22
N PHE A 82 -3.53 3.99 0.78
CA PHE A 82 -3.29 5.41 1.06
C PHE A 82 -1.86 5.70 1.53
N GLY A 83 -1.25 4.85 2.34
CA GLY A 83 0.11 5.04 2.86
C GLY A 83 1.13 5.33 1.75
N PRO A 84 1.30 4.46 0.74
CA PRO A 84 2.16 4.72 -0.41
C PRO A 84 1.83 6.02 -1.16
N LEU A 85 0.55 6.33 -1.37
CA LEU A 85 0.14 7.58 -2.02
C LEU A 85 0.54 8.81 -1.20
N SER A 86 0.37 8.76 0.12
CA SER A 86 0.79 9.83 1.03
C SER A 86 2.31 10.05 0.99
N TYR A 87 3.10 8.98 0.90
CA TYR A 87 4.56 9.09 0.79
C TYR A 87 4.94 9.77 -0.52
N LEU A 88 4.32 9.35 -1.63
CA LEU A 88 4.55 9.93 -2.96
C LEU A 88 4.17 11.41 -3.03
N ALA A 89 3.02 11.78 -2.46
CA ALA A 89 2.53 13.14 -2.46
C ALA A 89 3.35 14.06 -1.55
N ALA A 90 3.65 13.62 -0.33
CA ALA A 90 4.36 14.44 0.65
C ALA A 90 5.89 14.42 0.48
N LYS A 91 6.43 13.43 -0.25
CA LYS A 91 7.87 13.17 -0.42
C LYS A 91 8.63 13.02 0.90
N LYS A 92 7.95 12.52 1.92
CA LYS A 92 8.46 12.29 3.28
C LYS A 92 7.68 11.13 3.94
N PRO A 93 8.20 10.54 5.03
CA PRO A 93 7.46 9.55 5.79
C PRO A 93 6.15 10.12 6.32
N CYS A 94 5.08 9.35 6.16
CA CYS A 94 3.76 9.66 6.69
C CYS A 94 3.31 8.58 7.68
N VAL A 95 2.45 8.97 8.61
CA VAL A 95 1.75 8.07 9.52
C VAL A 95 0.27 8.40 9.47
N THR A 96 -0.56 7.38 9.51
CA THR A 96 -2.02 7.55 9.57
C THR A 96 -2.38 8.09 10.96
N THR A 97 -2.97 9.29 11.01
CA THR A 97 -3.42 9.91 12.26
C THR A 97 -4.85 9.54 12.60
N ASP A 98 -5.67 9.34 11.58
CA ASP A 98 -7.08 8.93 11.68
C ASP A 98 -7.49 8.20 10.39
N LEU A 99 -8.40 7.24 10.52
CA LEU A 99 -9.04 6.56 9.40
C LEU A 99 -10.49 6.23 9.75
N SER A 100 -11.42 6.99 9.19
CA SER A 100 -12.86 6.71 9.30
C SER A 100 -13.35 5.88 8.11
N THR A 101 -14.14 4.84 8.36
CA THR A 101 -14.78 4.01 7.33
C THR A 101 -16.27 3.84 7.63
N GLN A 102 -17.06 3.63 6.58
CA GLN A 102 -18.47 3.28 6.66
C GLN A 102 -18.72 2.10 5.72
N PHE A 103 -19.50 1.13 6.18
CA PHE A 103 -19.79 -0.12 5.47
C PHE A 103 -21.30 -0.32 5.37
#